data_AF-A0A7S2U7T0-F1
#
_entry.id   AF-A0A7S2U7T0-F1
#
_cell.length_a   1.000
_cell.length_b   1.000
_cell.length_c   1.000
_cell.angle_alpha   90.00
_cell.angle_beta   90.00
_cell.angle_gamma   90.00
#
_symmetry.space_group_name_H-M   'P 1'
#
loop_
_entity.id
_entity.type
_entity.pdbx_description
1 polymer ?
#
loop_
_entity_poly.entity_id
_entity_poly.type
_entity_poly.pdbx_seq_one_letter_code
_entity_poly.pdbx_strand_id
1 'polypeptide(L)'
;MGGDEEILRKEIADKASLVENEELYSLLETEAVENAIDDIQEGFMETATVEASPQETDVPASASDPVEPQLSPLMKKIQRVTKPRAYPLFLAEVGALIAGDLAHDVQNLASSFGVEIGSSSSASSSSSSSSSKSETKERVVVLGTGWGAAAFLKGIDTDKCDVTVISPRNFFLFTPMLAGASVGTVEFRSITEPIREINNKVDFLEATATEIDPNSSTVSCQSVVCAGSSCSIEEFSIEYDRLILTVGAQTNTFGIPGVRENCIFLKQVEDAVRIRTSIINSFERANLPRLTDEQREAILTFAVIGAGPTGVEFAAELRDFIEQDGPKYYPKLLKYVRIKVIEASSTILAPFDKSLQEAAMQQLQRKVAINDPEVANLFSEEFQLTELLLDSGVQEIRDDVISLNNGKEIPYGV
;
A
#
# COMPACT_ATOMS: atom_id res chain seq x y z
N MET A 1 37.48 -8.59 -31.76
CA MET A 1 37.31 -7.46 -30.82
C MET A 1 35.85 -7.18 -30.44
N GLY A 2 34.84 -7.87 -31.00
CA GLY A 2 33.43 -7.65 -30.62
C GLY A 2 32.87 -8.60 -29.53
N GLY A 3 33.47 -9.78 -29.34
CA GLY A 3 32.96 -10.79 -28.37
C GLY A 3 33.31 -10.50 -26.91
N ASP A 4 34.50 -9.97 -26.65
CA ASP A 4 34.93 -9.67 -25.27
C ASP A 4 34.22 -8.46 -24.66
N GLU A 5 33.76 -7.51 -25.50
CA GLU A 5 33.02 -6.32 -25.04
C GLU A 5 31.57 -6.67 -24.66
N GLU A 6 30.96 -7.64 -25.35
CA GLU A 6 29.62 -8.14 -25.05
C GLU A 6 29.59 -8.99 -23.77
N ILE A 7 30.65 -9.78 -23.55
CA ILE A 7 30.86 -10.54 -22.31
C ILE A 7 31.08 -9.57 -21.13
N LEU A 8 31.86 -8.50 -21.31
CA LEU A 8 32.11 -7.52 -20.26
C LEU A 8 30.85 -6.72 -19.91
N ARG A 9 30.02 -6.36 -20.90
CA ARG A 9 28.72 -5.70 -20.66
C ARG A 9 27.75 -6.61 -19.92
N LYS A 10 27.75 -7.91 -20.24
CA LYS A 10 26.95 -8.90 -19.53
C LYS A 10 27.44 -9.11 -18.10
N GLU A 11 28.75 -9.19 -17.87
CA GLU A 11 29.32 -9.28 -16.52
C GLU A 11 29.09 -8.01 -15.68
N ILE A 12 29.03 -6.82 -16.29
CA ILE A 12 28.72 -5.57 -15.58
C ILE A 12 27.22 -5.49 -15.25
N ALA A 13 26.33 -5.92 -16.16
CA ALA A 13 24.91 -6.02 -15.89
C ALA A 13 24.60 -7.05 -14.78
N ASP A 14 25.24 -8.22 -14.83
CA ASP A 14 25.11 -9.27 -13.82
C ASP A 14 25.74 -8.86 -12.46
N LYS A 15 26.78 -8.01 -12.45
CA LYS A 15 27.34 -7.46 -11.20
C LYS A 15 26.57 -6.27 -10.64
N ALA A 16 25.82 -5.54 -11.48
CA ALA A 16 24.92 -4.49 -11.04
C ALA A 16 23.62 -5.08 -10.47
N SER A 17 23.13 -6.21 -10.99
CA SER A 17 21.99 -6.95 -10.41
C SER A 17 22.33 -7.68 -9.10
N LEU A 18 23.62 -7.94 -8.85
CA LEU A 18 24.09 -8.54 -7.59
C LEU A 18 24.07 -7.59 -6.38
N VAL A 19 23.69 -6.31 -6.54
CA VAL A 19 23.55 -5.37 -5.43
C VAL A 19 22.14 -5.34 -4.83
N GLU A 20 21.09 -5.68 -5.58
CA GLU A 20 19.73 -5.74 -5.04
C GLU A 20 18.96 -6.84 -5.78
N ASN A 21 18.81 -8.01 -5.13
CA ASN A 21 18.05 -9.13 -5.68
C ASN A 21 16.54 -8.87 -5.45
N GLU A 22 16.02 -7.79 -6.04
CA GLU A 22 14.60 -7.37 -6.01
C GLU A 22 13.75 -8.08 -7.07
N GLU A 23 14.33 -8.57 -8.17
CA GLU A 23 13.60 -9.29 -9.23
C GLU A 23 12.95 -10.59 -8.72
N LEU A 24 13.52 -11.21 -7.68
CA LEU A 24 13.00 -12.46 -7.13
C LEU A 24 11.67 -12.26 -6.37
N TYR A 25 11.50 -11.11 -5.70
CA TYR A 25 10.25 -10.76 -5.02
C TYR A 25 9.15 -10.37 -6.01
N SER A 26 9.53 -9.68 -7.09
CA SER A 26 8.62 -9.37 -8.19
C SER A 26 8.08 -10.65 -8.84
N LEU A 27 8.94 -11.62 -9.17
CA LEU A 27 8.52 -12.87 -9.81
C LEU A 27 7.57 -13.71 -8.95
N LEU A 28 7.80 -13.75 -7.62
CA LEU A 28 6.93 -14.44 -6.68
C LEU A 28 5.55 -13.79 -6.54
N GLU A 29 5.46 -12.45 -6.64
CA GLU A 29 4.17 -11.76 -6.69
C GLU A 29 3.46 -11.97 -8.03
N THR A 30 4.18 -11.99 -9.16
CA THR A 30 3.56 -12.21 -10.48
C THR A 30 3.00 -13.62 -10.62
N GLU A 31 3.74 -14.66 -10.22
CA GLU A 31 3.27 -16.06 -10.27
C GLU A 31 2.08 -16.30 -9.32
N ALA A 32 2.07 -15.69 -8.13
CA ALA A 32 0.94 -15.80 -7.21
C ALA A 32 -0.32 -15.09 -7.75
N VAL A 33 -0.14 -14.01 -8.52
CA VAL A 33 -1.24 -13.26 -9.16
C VAL A 33 -1.77 -13.97 -10.40
N GLU A 34 -0.92 -14.56 -11.24
CA GLU A 34 -1.34 -15.34 -12.42
C GLU A 34 -2.21 -16.53 -12.01
N ASN A 35 -1.78 -17.30 -10.99
CA ASN A 35 -2.59 -18.41 -10.46
C ASN A 35 -3.94 -17.94 -9.90
N ALA A 36 -4.00 -16.78 -9.24
CA ALA A 36 -5.25 -16.20 -8.74
C ALA A 36 -6.18 -15.69 -9.86
N ILE A 37 -5.63 -15.29 -11.02
CA ILE A 37 -6.40 -14.86 -12.20
C ILE A 37 -7.02 -16.07 -12.91
N ASP A 38 -6.28 -17.18 -13.02
CA ASP A 38 -6.78 -18.42 -13.63
C ASP A 38 -7.96 -19.01 -12.82
N ASP A 39 -7.86 -19.00 -11.48
CA ASP A 39 -8.96 -19.42 -10.58
C ASP A 39 -10.21 -18.53 -10.72
N ILE A 40 -10.04 -17.24 -11.02
CA ILE A 40 -11.14 -16.30 -11.25
C ILE A 40 -11.76 -16.52 -12.64
N GLN A 41 -10.96 -16.81 -13.67
CA GLN A 41 -11.47 -17.03 -15.03
C GLN A 41 -12.26 -18.34 -15.15
N GLU A 42 -11.86 -19.41 -14.46
CA GLU A 42 -12.63 -20.66 -14.40
C GLU A 42 -14.00 -20.45 -13.71
N GLY A 43 -14.04 -19.67 -12.62
CA GLY A 43 -15.29 -19.33 -11.94
C GLY A 43 -16.28 -18.47 -12.75
N PHE A 44 -15.78 -17.68 -13.72
CA PHE A 44 -16.63 -16.86 -14.59
C PHE A 44 -17.25 -17.66 -15.75
N MET A 45 -16.61 -18.74 -16.23
CA MET A 45 -17.16 -19.53 -17.34
C MET A 45 -18.34 -20.42 -16.95
N GLU A 46 -18.50 -20.77 -15.67
CA GLU A 46 -19.67 -21.57 -15.20
C GLU A 46 -20.98 -20.77 -15.10
N THR A 47 -20.94 -19.43 -15.16
CA THR A 47 -22.14 -18.59 -14.88
C THR A 47 -22.79 -17.94 -16.11
N ALA A 48 -22.24 -18.15 -17.32
CA ALA A 48 -22.66 -17.44 -18.52
C ALA A 48 -23.34 -18.33 -19.60
N THR A 49 -24.41 -19.06 -19.25
CA THR A 49 -25.35 -19.58 -20.27
C THR A 49 -26.79 -19.73 -19.75
N VAL A 50 -27.55 -18.63 -19.60
CA VAL A 50 -29.02 -18.69 -19.67
C VAL A 50 -29.58 -17.39 -20.26
N GLU A 51 -30.01 -17.43 -21.53
CA GLU A 51 -30.84 -16.41 -22.19
C GLU A 51 -32.33 -16.56 -21.83
N ALA A 52 -33.07 -15.45 -21.87
CA ALA A 52 -34.44 -15.31 -21.42
C ALA A 52 -35.52 -15.59 -22.50
N SER A 53 -36.67 -16.16 -22.10
CA SER A 53 -38.02 -15.82 -22.62
C SER A 53 -39.15 -16.42 -21.76
N PRO A 54 -40.37 -15.82 -21.73
CA PRO A 54 -41.39 -16.12 -20.72
C PRO A 54 -42.55 -16.97 -21.25
N GLN A 55 -42.93 -18.05 -20.55
CA GLN A 55 -44.26 -18.65 -20.64
C GLN A 55 -44.69 -19.25 -19.30
N GLU A 56 -45.91 -18.88 -18.87
CA GLU A 56 -46.65 -19.43 -17.74
C GLU A 56 -47.05 -20.89 -17.99
N THR A 57 -46.75 -21.79 -17.04
CA THR A 57 -47.54 -23.02 -16.80
C THR A 57 -47.41 -23.45 -15.33
N ASP A 58 -48.55 -23.61 -14.67
CA ASP A 58 -48.74 -24.20 -13.33
C ASP A 58 -48.29 -25.68 -13.26
N VAL A 59 -47.40 -26.04 -12.32
CA VAL A 59 -47.16 -27.42 -11.82
C VAL A 59 -46.72 -27.37 -10.34
N PRO A 60 -47.17 -28.28 -9.44
CA PRO A 60 -47.16 -28.05 -7.99
C PRO A 60 -45.87 -28.42 -7.26
N ALA A 61 -45.76 -27.88 -6.05
CA ALA A 61 -44.67 -27.98 -5.08
C ALA A 61 -44.19 -29.42 -4.77
N SER A 62 -42.89 -29.67 -4.98
CA SER A 62 -42.01 -30.40 -4.05
C SER A 62 -40.55 -30.43 -4.57
N ALA A 63 -39.70 -29.56 -4.06
CA ALA A 63 -38.26 -29.80 -3.97
C ALA A 63 -37.71 -28.84 -2.92
N SER A 64 -37.15 -29.38 -1.84
CA SER A 64 -36.43 -28.63 -0.82
C SER A 64 -35.22 -27.95 -1.44
N ASP A 65 -35.11 -26.63 -1.28
CA ASP A 65 -33.91 -25.87 -1.62
C ASP A 65 -32.68 -26.48 -0.94
N PRO A 66 -31.52 -26.58 -1.61
CA PRO A 66 -30.29 -26.99 -0.96
C PRO A 66 -29.95 -25.96 0.13
N VAL A 67 -29.86 -26.44 1.37
CA VAL A 67 -29.47 -25.64 2.53
C VAL A 67 -28.03 -25.20 2.33
N GLU A 68 -27.84 -23.96 1.90
CA GLU A 68 -26.55 -23.27 1.89
C GLU A 68 -25.95 -23.36 3.31
N PRO A 69 -24.71 -23.86 3.48
CA PRO A 69 -24.16 -24.08 4.81
C PRO A 69 -24.10 -22.76 5.57
N GLN A 70 -24.81 -22.67 6.69
CA GLN A 70 -24.83 -21.46 7.51
C GLN A 70 -23.44 -21.22 8.09
N LEU A 71 -22.68 -20.27 7.50
CA LEU A 71 -21.39 -19.83 8.04
C LEU A 71 -21.54 -19.39 9.50
N SER A 72 -20.59 -19.80 10.35
CA SER A 72 -20.53 -19.38 11.75
C SER A 72 -20.41 -17.86 11.86
N PRO A 73 -20.87 -17.23 12.96
CA PRO A 73 -20.75 -15.78 13.15
C PRO A 73 -19.30 -15.27 13.03
N LEU A 74 -18.33 -16.06 13.48
CA LEU A 74 -16.91 -15.73 13.38
C LEU A 74 -16.41 -15.78 11.93
N MET A 75 -16.79 -16.81 11.16
CA MET A 75 -16.48 -16.92 9.73
C MET A 75 -17.06 -15.73 8.95
N LYS A 76 -18.31 -15.33 9.25
CA LYS A 76 -18.93 -14.14 8.68
C LYS A 76 -18.14 -12.87 9.02
N LYS A 77 -17.64 -12.73 10.24
CA LYS A 77 -16.81 -11.59 10.65
C LYS A 77 -15.47 -11.58 9.91
N ILE A 78 -14.79 -12.71 9.80
CA ILE A 78 -13.50 -12.82 9.09
C ILE A 78 -13.69 -12.54 7.61
N GLN A 79 -14.62 -13.23 6.95
CA GLN A 79 -14.95 -12.99 5.55
C GLN A 79 -15.32 -11.52 5.30
N ARG A 80 -16.07 -10.91 6.23
CA ARG A 80 -16.39 -9.47 6.13
C ARG A 80 -15.12 -8.61 6.18
N VAL A 81 -14.15 -8.89 7.05
CA VAL A 81 -12.94 -8.07 7.21
C VAL A 81 -11.93 -8.33 6.08
N THR A 82 -11.81 -9.57 5.60
CA THR A 82 -10.85 -9.97 4.56
C THR A 82 -11.37 -9.82 3.13
N LYS A 83 -12.67 -9.56 2.94
CA LYS A 83 -13.25 -9.36 1.60
C LYS A 83 -12.56 -8.21 0.85
N PRO A 84 -12.09 -8.45 -0.39
CA PRO A 84 -11.60 -7.39 -1.27
C PRO A 84 -12.67 -6.33 -1.52
N ARG A 85 -12.31 -5.05 -1.37
CA ARG A 85 -13.18 -3.90 -1.63
C ARG A 85 -12.37 -2.63 -1.87
N ALA A 86 -12.99 -1.63 -2.50
CA ALA A 86 -12.34 -0.34 -2.71
C ALA A 86 -12.00 0.33 -1.36
N TYR A 87 -10.77 0.81 -1.23
CA TYR A 87 -10.23 1.39 0.00
C TYR A 87 -11.09 2.51 0.64
N PRO A 88 -11.72 3.42 -0.13
CA PRO A 88 -12.62 4.42 0.45
C PRO A 88 -13.85 3.82 1.15
N LEU A 89 -14.41 2.73 0.61
CA LEU A 89 -15.53 2.00 1.21
C LEU A 89 -15.09 1.28 2.49
N PHE A 90 -13.88 0.73 2.50
CA PHE A 90 -13.27 0.16 3.71
C PHE A 90 -13.10 1.21 4.82
N LEU A 91 -12.53 2.39 4.51
CA LEU A 91 -12.38 3.46 5.50
C LEU A 91 -13.71 3.97 6.04
N ALA A 92 -14.73 4.11 5.19
CA ALA A 92 -16.07 4.52 5.61
C ALA A 92 -16.72 3.47 6.54
N GLU A 93 -16.57 2.18 6.22
CA GLU A 93 -17.06 1.09 7.06
C GLU A 93 -16.30 0.97 8.38
N VAL A 94 -14.97 1.03 8.36
CA VAL A 94 -14.12 0.97 9.56
C VAL A 94 -14.33 2.22 10.41
N GLY A 95 -14.50 3.41 9.82
CA GLY A 95 -14.85 4.62 10.54
C GLY A 95 -16.23 4.51 11.22
N ALA A 96 -17.22 3.93 10.53
CA ALA A 96 -18.53 3.66 11.10
C ALA A 96 -18.50 2.59 12.20
N LEU A 97 -17.66 1.55 12.05
CA LEU A 97 -17.41 0.52 13.05
C LEU A 97 -16.68 1.08 14.27
N ILE A 98 -15.64 1.89 14.10
CA ILE A 98 -14.95 2.56 15.21
C ILE A 98 -15.92 3.48 15.95
N ALA A 99 -16.78 4.24 15.26
CA ALA A 99 -17.78 5.08 15.91
C ALA A 99 -18.85 4.28 16.68
N GLY A 100 -19.23 3.09 16.20
CA GLY A 100 -20.22 2.21 16.83
C GLY A 100 -19.67 1.34 17.96
N ASP A 101 -18.48 0.75 17.76
CA ASP A 101 -17.85 -0.23 18.66
C ASP A 101 -17.03 0.46 19.77
N LEU A 102 -16.48 1.67 19.56
CA LEU A 102 -15.70 2.38 20.59
C LEU A 102 -16.56 2.72 21.84
N ALA A 103 -17.87 2.90 21.68
CA ALA A 103 -18.78 3.17 22.80
C ALA A 103 -19.11 1.91 23.63
N HIS A 104 -19.08 0.72 23.01
CA HIS A 104 -19.53 -0.53 23.65
C HIS A 104 -18.38 -1.46 24.05
N ASP A 105 -17.31 -1.51 23.26
CA ASP A 105 -16.19 -2.44 23.47
C ASP A 105 -15.12 -1.88 24.42
N VAL A 106 -14.90 -0.56 24.45
CA VAL A 106 -13.97 0.05 25.44
C VAL A 106 -14.48 -0.14 26.86
N GLN A 107 -15.80 -0.02 27.08
CA GLN A 107 -16.43 -0.21 28.38
C GLN A 107 -16.37 -1.69 28.83
N ASN A 108 -16.53 -2.63 27.91
CA ASN A 108 -16.52 -4.08 28.17
C ASN A 108 -15.10 -4.67 28.31
N LEU A 109 -14.11 -4.16 27.54
CA LEU A 109 -12.71 -4.53 27.73
C LEU A 109 -12.18 -3.98 29.06
N ALA A 110 -12.45 -2.70 29.38
CA ALA A 110 -11.97 -2.09 30.62
C ALA A 110 -12.51 -2.79 31.88
N SER A 111 -13.77 -3.25 31.84
CA SER A 111 -14.41 -4.00 32.93
C SER A 111 -13.93 -5.46 33.00
N SER A 112 -13.59 -6.10 31.87
CA SER A 112 -13.03 -7.46 31.85
C SER A 112 -11.57 -7.53 32.31
N PHE A 113 -10.82 -6.41 32.26
CA PHE A 113 -9.44 -6.31 32.73
C PHE A 113 -9.29 -5.59 34.10
N GLY A 114 -10.39 -5.26 34.78
CA GLY A 114 -10.36 -4.72 36.15
C GLY A 114 -9.66 -3.37 36.30
N VAL A 115 -9.69 -2.52 35.28
CA VAL A 115 -9.09 -1.17 35.35
C VAL A 115 -10.14 -0.17 35.84
N GLU A 116 -10.16 0.09 37.15
CA GLU A 116 -10.88 1.25 37.71
C GLU A 116 -10.01 2.51 37.64
N ILE A 117 -10.53 3.56 37.00
CA ILE A 117 -9.97 4.92 37.07
C ILE A 117 -10.32 5.51 38.44
N GLY A 118 -9.46 5.24 39.41
CA GLY A 118 -9.20 6.02 40.64
C GLY A 118 -10.36 6.28 41.61
N SER A 119 -10.36 5.58 42.76
CA SER A 119 -10.31 6.22 44.08
C SER A 119 -9.82 5.25 45.15
N SER A 120 -9.06 5.78 46.11
CA SER A 120 -8.36 5.09 47.20
C SER A 120 -9.25 4.27 48.14
N SER A 121 -8.82 3.07 48.57
CA SER A 121 -8.45 2.76 49.98
C SER A 121 -8.27 1.27 50.32
N SER A 122 -7.29 1.04 51.22
CA SER A 122 -7.10 -0.05 52.20
C SER A 122 -6.86 -1.50 51.74
N ALA A 123 -5.67 -1.98 52.12
CA ALA A 123 -5.23 -3.36 52.06
C ALA A 123 -5.80 -4.21 53.19
N SER A 124 -6.16 -5.46 52.87
CA SER A 124 -6.17 -6.58 53.81
C SER A 124 -5.73 -7.85 53.10
N SER A 125 -4.61 -8.40 53.57
CA SER A 125 -4.00 -9.63 53.09
C SER A 125 -4.75 -10.87 53.59
N SER A 126 -5.11 -11.77 52.69
CA SER A 126 -5.34 -13.18 53.03
C SER A 126 -4.64 -14.06 52.00
N SER A 127 -3.55 -14.67 52.43
CA SER A 127 -2.81 -15.69 51.70
C SER A 127 -3.64 -16.98 51.63
N SER A 128 -3.93 -17.45 50.42
CA SER A 128 -4.28 -18.84 50.18
C SER A 128 -3.41 -19.38 49.04
N SER A 129 -2.46 -20.21 49.43
CA SER A 129 -1.67 -21.06 48.55
C SER A 129 -2.56 -22.03 47.79
N SER A 130 -2.50 -22.04 46.46
CA SER A 130 -3.01 -23.17 45.67
C SER A 130 -2.17 -23.39 44.42
N SER A 131 -1.43 -24.49 44.46
CA SER A 131 -1.08 -25.39 43.35
C SER A 131 -0.62 -24.77 42.03
N SER A 132 0.69 -24.87 41.79
CA SER A 132 1.35 -24.69 40.50
C SER A 132 0.78 -25.65 39.43
N LYS A 133 -0.27 -25.20 38.72
CA LYS A 133 -0.40 -25.56 37.30
C LYS A 133 0.51 -24.59 36.55
N SER A 134 1.39 -25.13 35.72
CA SER A 134 2.00 -24.36 34.65
C SER A 134 0.86 -23.85 33.78
N GLU A 135 0.36 -22.63 34.05
CA GLU A 135 -0.63 -21.97 33.19
C GLU A 135 0.04 -21.72 31.85
N THR A 136 -0.34 -22.52 30.85
CA THR A 136 -0.01 -22.23 29.45
C THR A 136 -0.65 -20.89 29.13
N LYS A 137 0.19 -19.91 28.79
CA LYS A 137 -0.27 -18.57 28.40
C LYS A 137 -1.16 -18.65 27.18
N GLU A 138 -2.12 -17.73 27.07
CA GLU A 138 -3.02 -17.64 25.90
C GLU A 138 -2.19 -17.29 24.66
N ARG A 139 -2.40 -18.02 23.55
CA ARG A 139 -1.68 -17.82 22.29
C ARG A 139 -2.37 -16.76 21.44
N VAL A 140 -1.68 -15.66 21.18
CA VAL A 140 -2.19 -14.54 20.40
C VAL A 140 -1.40 -14.43 19.10
N VAL A 141 -2.08 -14.63 17.97
CA VAL A 141 -1.48 -14.44 16.64
C VAL A 141 -1.88 -13.07 16.09
N VAL A 142 -0.90 -12.30 15.63
CA VAL A 142 -1.09 -10.99 15.00
C VAL A 142 -0.68 -11.08 13.54
N LEU A 143 -1.59 -10.76 12.63
CA LEU A 143 -1.31 -10.74 11.19
C LEU A 143 -1.03 -9.31 10.72
N GLY A 144 0.15 -9.10 10.15
CA GLY A 144 0.63 -7.83 9.63
C GLY A 144 1.52 -7.05 10.61
N THR A 145 2.25 -6.07 10.05
CA THR A 145 3.23 -5.23 10.77
C THR A 145 2.99 -3.74 10.51
N GLY A 146 1.74 -3.36 10.23
CA GLY A 146 1.33 -1.98 10.00
C GLY A 146 1.00 -1.22 11.29
N TRP A 147 0.31 -0.08 11.13
CA TRP A 147 -0.14 0.76 12.25
C TRP A 147 -0.90 0.01 13.34
N GLY A 148 -1.84 -0.86 12.96
CA GLY A 148 -2.62 -1.64 13.91
C GLY A 148 -1.75 -2.59 14.75
N ALA A 149 -0.84 -3.33 14.09
CA ALA A 149 0.08 -4.23 14.75
C ALA A 149 1.02 -3.47 15.69
N ALA A 150 1.66 -2.39 15.22
CA ALA A 150 2.58 -1.61 16.02
C ALA A 150 1.90 -1.00 17.27
N ALA A 151 0.66 -0.52 17.15
CA ALA A 151 -0.11 -0.02 18.27
C ALA A 151 -0.45 -1.13 19.28
N PHE A 152 -0.88 -2.31 18.79
CA PHE A 152 -1.18 -3.47 19.63
C PHE A 152 0.05 -3.96 20.39
N LEU A 153 1.18 -4.14 19.68
CA LEU A 153 2.42 -4.67 20.24
C LEU A 153 3.04 -3.76 21.30
N LYS A 154 2.81 -2.44 21.25
CA LYS A 154 3.25 -1.50 22.29
C LYS A 154 2.45 -1.61 23.59
N GLY A 155 1.20 -2.06 23.52
CA GLY A 155 0.28 -2.10 24.67
C GLY A 155 0.04 -3.49 25.26
N ILE A 156 0.47 -4.56 24.57
CA ILE A 156 0.19 -5.94 24.98
C ILE A 156 1.06 -6.37 26.17
N ASP A 157 0.44 -7.03 27.14
CA ASP A 157 1.10 -7.61 28.31
C ASP A 157 1.57 -9.04 28.02
N THR A 158 2.82 -9.16 27.58
CA THR A 158 3.47 -10.44 27.23
C THR A 158 3.76 -11.34 28.43
N ASP A 159 3.52 -10.87 29.66
CA ASP A 159 3.57 -11.73 30.83
C ASP A 159 2.29 -12.59 30.97
N LYS A 160 1.19 -12.21 30.30
CA LYS A 160 -0.09 -12.93 30.31
C LYS A 160 -0.37 -13.79 29.08
N CYS A 161 0.20 -13.43 27.93
CA CYS A 161 -0.01 -14.12 26.66
C CYS A 161 1.31 -14.35 25.91
N ASP A 162 1.33 -15.40 25.09
CA ASP A 162 2.39 -15.66 24.13
C ASP A 162 1.96 -15.09 22.78
N VAL A 163 2.73 -14.13 22.26
CA VAL A 163 2.36 -13.37 21.07
C VAL A 163 3.26 -13.74 19.90
N THR A 164 2.66 -14.16 18.79
CA THR A 164 3.34 -14.45 17.52
C THR A 164 2.85 -13.49 16.44
N VAL A 165 3.76 -12.74 15.85
CA VAL A 165 3.50 -11.83 14.74
C VAL A 165 3.89 -12.48 13.42
N ILE A 166 2.99 -12.47 12.45
CA ILE A 166 3.20 -13.06 11.12
C ILE A 166 3.02 -11.97 10.07
N SER A 167 4.07 -11.70 9.30
CA SER A 167 4.00 -10.77 8.17
C SER A 167 5.16 -11.00 7.21
N PRO A 168 4.96 -10.79 5.90
CA PRO A 168 6.07 -10.84 4.94
C PRO A 168 7.04 -9.67 5.10
N ARG A 169 6.71 -8.66 5.93
CA ARG A 169 7.51 -7.46 6.16
C ARG A 169 7.93 -7.38 7.62
N ASN A 170 9.23 -7.37 7.88
CA ASN A 170 9.80 -7.43 9.24
C ASN A 170 9.95 -6.09 9.98
N PHE A 171 9.43 -5.01 9.39
CA PHE A 171 9.42 -3.67 9.97
C PHE A 171 8.03 -3.02 9.91
N PHE A 172 7.80 -2.11 10.84
CA PHE A 172 6.75 -1.10 10.77
C PHE A 172 7.18 0.02 9.84
N LEU A 173 6.24 0.51 9.03
CA LEU A 173 6.42 1.65 8.13
C LEU A 173 5.58 2.84 8.58
N PHE A 174 6.23 3.98 8.84
CA PHE A 174 5.57 5.26 9.08
C PHE A 174 5.11 5.87 7.75
N THR A 175 3.99 5.34 7.23
CA THR A 175 3.45 5.68 5.92
C THR A 175 3.26 7.18 5.62
N PRO A 176 2.98 8.09 6.59
CA PRO A 176 2.82 9.52 6.30
C PRO A 176 4.06 10.20 5.72
N MET A 177 5.27 9.68 5.96
CA MET A 177 6.51 10.28 5.43
C MET A 177 7.00 9.61 4.14
N LEU A 178 6.20 8.71 3.56
CA LEU A 178 6.60 7.95 2.38
C LEU A 178 6.73 8.83 1.13
N ALA A 179 5.88 9.87 1.00
CA ALA A 179 5.97 10.86 -0.07
C ALA A 179 7.32 11.58 -0.05
N GLY A 180 7.72 12.17 1.08
CA GLY A 180 9.04 12.79 1.22
C GLY A 180 10.20 11.82 1.05
N ALA A 181 10.03 10.56 1.49
CA ALA A 181 11.03 9.53 1.26
C ALA A 181 11.21 9.22 -0.24
N SER A 182 10.16 9.24 -1.05
CA SER A 182 10.27 8.94 -2.49
C SER A 182 11.10 9.97 -3.28
N VAL A 183 11.28 11.19 -2.77
CA VAL A 183 12.12 12.22 -3.41
C VAL A 183 13.43 12.50 -2.65
N GLY A 184 13.63 11.88 -1.47
CA GLY A 184 14.87 12.00 -0.70
C GLY A 184 14.85 13.07 0.40
N THR A 185 13.71 13.70 0.69
CA THR A 185 13.53 14.63 1.82
C THR A 185 13.81 13.94 3.16
N VAL A 186 13.46 12.66 3.28
CA VAL A 186 13.83 11.79 4.40
C VAL A 186 14.38 10.46 3.90
N GLU A 187 15.19 9.82 4.73
CA GLU A 187 15.79 8.53 4.42
C GLU A 187 14.88 7.37 4.90
N PHE A 188 14.87 6.24 4.18
CA PHE A 188 13.94 5.13 4.42
C PHE A 188 14.06 4.48 5.81
N ARG A 189 15.28 4.39 6.35
CA ARG A 189 15.52 3.93 7.73
C ARG A 189 15.03 4.92 8.78
N SER A 190 14.78 6.18 8.41
CA SER A 190 14.17 7.17 9.32
C SER A 190 12.65 7.00 9.44
N ILE A 191 12.03 6.22 8.55
CA ILE A 191 10.58 5.98 8.51
C ILE A 191 10.21 4.51 8.73
N THR A 192 11.18 3.68 9.09
CA THR A 192 10.97 2.26 9.39
C THR A 192 11.46 1.91 10.79
N GLU A 193 10.79 0.97 11.44
CA GLU A 193 11.18 0.46 12.76
C GLU A 193 11.06 -1.08 12.76
N PRO A 194 12.14 -1.83 13.04
CA PRO A 194 12.07 -3.29 13.12
C PRO A 194 11.04 -3.74 14.15
N ILE A 195 10.25 -4.78 13.84
CA ILE A 195 9.19 -5.25 14.76
C ILE A 195 9.79 -5.78 16.08
N ARG A 196 11.01 -6.32 16.00
CA ARG A 196 11.78 -6.79 17.16
C ARG A 196 12.21 -5.68 18.11
N GLU A 197 12.30 -4.44 17.63
CA GLU A 197 12.58 -3.25 18.47
C GLU A 197 11.29 -2.70 19.09
N ILE A 198 10.16 -2.78 18.39
CA ILE A 198 8.86 -2.36 18.92
C ILE A 198 8.49 -3.17 20.16
N ASN A 199 8.67 -4.49 20.12
CA ASN A 199 8.50 -5.36 21.28
C ASN A 199 9.44 -6.56 21.17
N ASN A 200 10.46 -6.62 22.03
CA ASN A 200 11.47 -7.68 22.01
C ASN A 200 11.03 -8.98 22.73
N LYS A 201 9.82 -9.01 23.29
CA LYS A 201 9.25 -10.18 23.99
C LYS A 201 8.28 -10.99 23.12
N VAL A 202 8.02 -10.57 21.88
CA VAL A 202 7.12 -11.29 20.97
C VAL A 202 7.92 -12.07 19.93
N ASP A 203 7.35 -13.19 19.48
CA ASP A 203 7.89 -13.93 18.36
C ASP A 203 7.46 -13.28 17.05
N PHE A 204 8.38 -13.27 16.08
CA PHE A 204 8.12 -12.74 14.74
C PHE A 204 8.53 -13.77 13.69
N LEU A 205 7.58 -14.09 12.81
CA LEU A 205 7.72 -14.99 11.67
C LEU A 205 7.57 -14.18 10.38
N GLU A 206 8.62 -14.20 9.57
CA GLU A 206 8.62 -13.54 8.26
C GLU A 206 7.94 -14.47 7.24
N ALA A 207 6.62 -14.32 7.11
CA ALA A 207 5.78 -15.20 6.31
C ALA A 207 4.47 -14.51 5.90
N THR A 208 3.89 -14.98 4.80
CA THR A 208 2.57 -14.56 4.32
C THR A 208 1.52 -15.51 4.89
N ALA A 209 0.50 -14.97 5.57
CA ALA A 209 -0.67 -15.74 5.95
C ALA A 209 -1.59 -15.90 4.72
N THR A 210 -1.86 -17.14 4.32
CA THR A 210 -2.62 -17.47 3.11
C THR A 210 -4.08 -17.82 3.41
N GLU A 211 -4.31 -18.53 4.51
CA GLU A 211 -5.65 -18.98 4.91
C GLU A 211 -5.83 -18.90 6.42
N ILE A 212 -7.05 -18.61 6.86
CA ILE A 212 -7.46 -18.67 8.26
C ILE A 212 -8.56 -19.72 8.36
N ASP A 213 -8.36 -20.76 9.17
CA ASP A 213 -9.40 -21.73 9.54
C ASP A 213 -9.86 -21.52 10.99
N PRO A 214 -10.98 -20.80 11.19
CA PRO A 214 -11.57 -20.62 12.51
C PRO A 214 -12.13 -21.87 13.18
N ASN A 215 -12.37 -22.97 12.45
CA ASN A 215 -12.89 -24.19 13.05
C ASN A 215 -11.79 -24.92 13.82
N SER A 216 -10.59 -25.01 13.23
CA SER A 216 -9.39 -25.53 13.89
C SER A 216 -8.61 -24.45 14.66
N SER A 217 -9.00 -23.18 14.54
CA SER A 217 -8.26 -22.03 15.08
C SER A 217 -6.79 -22.00 14.63
N THR A 218 -6.59 -22.18 13.32
CA THR A 218 -5.27 -22.18 12.68
C THR A 218 -5.15 -21.12 11.59
N VAL A 219 -3.93 -20.65 11.36
CA VAL A 219 -3.55 -19.82 10.21
C VAL A 219 -2.52 -20.59 9.39
N SER A 220 -2.82 -20.82 8.11
CA SER A 220 -1.87 -21.35 7.13
C SER A 220 -0.96 -20.22 6.65
N CYS A 221 0.34 -20.49 6.62
CA CYS A 221 1.38 -19.53 6.31
C CYS A 221 2.38 -20.10 5.30
N GLN A 222 2.94 -19.22 4.48
CA GLN A 222 4.01 -19.50 3.54
C GLN A 222 5.23 -18.65 3.91
N SER A 223 6.38 -19.30 4.13
CA SER A 223 7.65 -18.60 4.37
C SER A 223 8.02 -17.73 3.16
N VAL A 224 8.46 -16.50 3.42
CA VAL A 224 9.02 -15.60 2.39
C VAL A 224 10.54 -15.46 2.50
N VAL A 225 11.17 -16.30 3.31
CA VAL A 225 12.62 -16.28 3.55
C VAL A 225 13.30 -17.37 2.71
N CYS A 226 14.27 -16.96 1.90
CA CYS A 226 15.05 -17.88 1.08
C CYS A 226 16.29 -18.40 1.81
N ALA A 227 16.63 -19.67 1.59
CA ALA A 227 17.87 -20.28 2.08
C ALA A 227 18.96 -20.18 1.00
N GLY A 228 19.76 -19.10 1.05
CA GLY A 228 20.80 -18.84 0.07
C GLY A 228 20.22 -18.52 -1.32
N SER A 229 20.66 -19.22 -2.36
CA SER A 229 20.14 -19.06 -3.73
C SER A 229 18.87 -19.87 -4.01
N SER A 230 18.39 -20.66 -3.04
CA SER A 230 17.20 -21.50 -3.18
C SER A 230 16.06 -20.92 -2.36
N CYS A 231 15.01 -20.47 -3.04
CA CYS A 231 13.75 -20.10 -2.41
C CYS A 231 12.82 -21.30 -2.47
N SER A 232 12.76 -22.10 -1.40
CA SER A 232 11.69 -23.07 -1.21
C SER A 232 10.61 -22.42 -0.34
N ILE A 233 9.40 -22.29 -0.88
CA ILE A 233 8.25 -21.86 -0.09
C ILE A 233 7.91 -23.01 0.86
N GLU A 234 8.16 -22.80 2.15
CA GLU A 234 7.77 -23.72 3.20
C GLU A 234 6.38 -23.34 3.73
N GLU A 235 5.45 -24.29 3.66
CA GLU A 235 4.12 -24.13 4.22
C GLU A 235 4.07 -24.66 5.64
N PHE A 236 3.41 -23.92 6.52
CA PHE A 236 3.21 -24.32 7.91
C PHE A 236 1.91 -23.72 8.46
N SER A 237 1.43 -24.29 9.57
CA SER A 237 0.22 -23.83 10.24
C SER A 237 0.54 -23.39 11.66
N ILE A 238 -0.05 -22.26 12.07
CA ILE A 238 0.06 -21.73 13.44
C ILE A 238 -1.30 -21.76 14.10
N GLU A 239 -1.41 -22.44 15.23
CA GLU A 239 -2.59 -22.43 16.08
C GLU A 239 -2.68 -21.12 16.90
N TYR A 240 -3.90 -20.64 17.13
CA TYR A 240 -4.15 -19.45 17.95
C TYR A 240 -5.33 -19.66 18.89
N ASP A 241 -5.30 -18.96 20.03
CA ASP A 241 -6.48 -18.80 20.89
C ASP A 241 -7.16 -17.45 20.58
N ARG A 242 -6.37 -16.44 20.18
CA ARG A 242 -6.84 -15.14 19.68
C ARG A 242 -6.12 -14.76 18.39
N LEU A 243 -6.88 -14.24 17.43
CA LEU A 243 -6.36 -13.73 16.17
C LEU A 243 -6.62 -12.23 16.02
N ILE A 244 -5.56 -11.47 15.76
CA ILE A 244 -5.58 -10.03 15.55
C ILE A 244 -5.27 -9.74 14.08
N LEU A 245 -6.24 -9.22 13.34
CA LEU A 245 -6.12 -8.94 11.91
C LEU A 245 -5.72 -7.48 11.66
N THR A 246 -4.48 -7.26 11.21
CA THR A 246 -3.91 -5.92 10.95
C THR A 246 -3.14 -5.85 9.63
N VAL A 247 -3.52 -6.67 8.66
CA VAL A 247 -2.86 -6.82 7.35
C VAL A 247 -3.00 -5.60 6.42
N GLY A 248 -3.87 -4.66 6.75
CA GLY A 248 -4.09 -3.45 5.97
C GLY A 248 -4.90 -3.70 4.69
N ALA A 249 -4.58 -2.96 3.64
CA ALA A 249 -5.27 -3.01 2.35
C ALA A 249 -4.30 -2.78 1.19
N GLN A 250 -4.61 -3.37 0.04
CA GLN A 250 -3.85 -3.22 -1.20
C GLN A 250 -4.32 -2.03 -2.04
N THR A 251 -3.49 -1.61 -3.00
CA THR A 251 -3.83 -0.57 -3.96
C THR A 251 -4.93 -1.05 -4.91
N ASN A 252 -5.93 -0.21 -5.15
CA ASN A 252 -7.02 -0.51 -6.07
C ASN A 252 -6.78 0.20 -7.41
N THR A 253 -6.69 -0.56 -8.49
CA THR A 253 -6.52 -0.04 -9.85
C THR A 253 -7.84 0.27 -10.55
N PHE A 254 -8.97 -0.06 -9.91
CA PHE A 254 -10.32 0.09 -10.46
C PHE A 254 -10.56 -0.65 -11.79
N GLY A 255 -9.69 -1.63 -12.11
CA GLY A 255 -9.74 -2.35 -13.38
C GLY A 255 -9.38 -1.48 -14.60
N ILE A 256 -8.76 -0.31 -14.38
CA ILE A 256 -8.31 0.56 -15.48
C ILE A 256 -7.13 -0.12 -16.18
N PRO A 257 -7.21 -0.39 -17.49
CA PRO A 257 -6.14 -1.03 -18.24
C PRO A 257 -4.84 -0.23 -18.19
N GLY A 258 -3.72 -0.94 -18.01
CA GLY A 258 -2.38 -0.33 -18.02
C GLY A 258 -1.90 0.22 -16.69
N VAL A 259 -2.77 0.34 -15.67
CA VAL A 259 -2.35 0.85 -14.35
C VAL A 259 -1.34 -0.06 -13.67
N ARG A 260 -1.49 -1.39 -13.76
CA ARG A 260 -0.55 -2.32 -13.10
C ARG A 260 0.79 -2.40 -13.83
N GLU A 261 0.74 -2.24 -15.14
CA GLU A 261 1.86 -2.39 -16.04
C GLU A 261 2.74 -1.14 -16.06
N ASN A 262 2.11 0.05 -16.01
CA ASN A 262 2.78 1.32 -16.29
C ASN A 262 2.87 2.27 -15.08
N CYS A 263 2.13 2.05 -13.99
CA CYS A 263 2.25 2.90 -12.80
C CYS A 263 3.20 2.33 -11.75
N ILE A 264 3.83 3.22 -10.99
CA ILE A 264 4.47 2.89 -9.73
C ILE A 264 3.54 3.32 -8.60
N PHE A 265 3.17 2.40 -7.72
CA PHE A 265 2.36 2.73 -6.55
C PHE A 265 3.22 3.42 -5.48
N LEU A 266 2.59 4.07 -4.51
CA LEU A 266 3.27 4.68 -3.36
C LEU A 266 2.66 4.12 -2.07
N LYS A 267 3.00 2.87 -1.75
CA LYS A 267 2.43 2.12 -0.62
C LYS A 267 3.49 1.56 0.33
N GLN A 268 4.64 1.14 -0.22
CA GLN A 268 5.74 0.51 0.50
C GLN A 268 7.07 1.27 0.31
N VAL A 269 8.15 0.80 0.93
CA VAL A 269 9.46 1.44 0.81
C VAL A 269 10.03 1.22 -0.60
N GLU A 270 9.85 0.02 -1.11
CA GLU A 270 10.30 -0.45 -2.42
C GLU A 270 9.68 0.38 -3.55
N ASP A 271 8.39 0.69 -3.41
CA ASP A 271 7.66 1.65 -4.25
C ASP A 271 8.35 3.02 -4.29
N ALA A 272 8.70 3.56 -3.12
CA ALA A 272 9.35 4.86 -3.01
C ALA A 272 10.78 4.86 -3.57
N VAL A 273 11.51 3.74 -3.45
CA VAL A 273 12.81 3.52 -4.11
C VAL A 273 12.63 3.54 -5.62
N ARG A 274 11.67 2.79 -6.16
CA ARG A 274 11.37 2.75 -7.61
C ARG A 274 11.02 4.13 -8.14
N ILE A 275 10.17 4.89 -7.44
CA ILE A 275 9.82 6.27 -7.81
C ILE A 275 11.08 7.14 -7.85
N ARG A 276 11.92 7.11 -6.81
CA ARG A 276 13.16 7.90 -6.75
C ARG A 276 14.07 7.60 -7.92
N THR A 277 14.28 6.31 -8.20
CA THR A 277 15.11 5.83 -9.31
C THR A 277 14.53 6.27 -10.66
N SER A 278 13.23 6.16 -10.87
CA SER A 278 12.55 6.62 -12.09
C SER A 278 12.67 8.13 -12.30
N ILE A 279 12.54 8.94 -11.26
CA ILE A 279 12.73 10.39 -11.34
C ILE A 279 14.14 10.72 -11.81
N ILE A 280 15.16 10.15 -11.16
CA ILE A 280 16.57 10.39 -11.50
C ILE A 280 16.86 9.90 -12.93
N ASN A 281 16.38 8.71 -13.29
CA ASN A 281 16.56 8.17 -14.64
C ASN A 281 15.92 9.06 -15.70
N SER A 282 14.76 9.67 -15.43
CA SER A 282 14.14 10.63 -16.36
C SER A 282 14.99 11.88 -16.57
N PHE A 283 15.62 12.42 -15.51
CA PHE A 283 16.59 13.50 -15.66
C PHE A 283 17.80 13.11 -16.50
N GLU A 284 18.40 11.95 -16.24
CA GLU A 284 19.56 11.47 -17.01
C GLU A 284 19.21 11.20 -18.47
N ARG A 285 18.06 10.55 -18.74
CA ARG A 285 17.55 10.32 -20.10
C ARG A 285 17.30 11.64 -20.82
N ALA A 286 16.64 12.59 -20.17
CA ALA A 286 16.38 13.90 -20.74
C ALA A 286 17.67 14.69 -20.98
N ASN A 287 18.76 14.44 -20.25
CA ASN A 287 20.03 15.13 -20.44
C ASN A 287 20.83 14.62 -21.67
N LEU A 288 20.44 13.50 -22.27
CA LEU A 288 21.14 12.94 -23.43
C LEU A 288 21.14 13.90 -24.64
N PRO A 289 22.20 13.87 -25.48
CA PRO A 289 22.25 14.67 -26.68
C PRO A 289 21.22 14.19 -27.72
N ARG A 290 20.83 15.07 -28.65
CA ARG A 290 19.95 14.80 -29.81
C ARG A 290 18.45 14.58 -29.50
N LEU A 291 18.00 14.88 -28.29
CA LEU A 291 16.57 14.99 -27.99
C LEU A 291 16.04 16.39 -28.35
N THR A 292 14.85 16.44 -28.96
CA THR A 292 14.10 17.69 -29.14
C THR A 292 13.55 18.19 -27.81
N ASP A 293 13.13 19.45 -27.78
CA ASP A 293 12.56 20.07 -26.59
C ASP A 293 11.25 19.39 -26.16
N GLU A 294 10.44 18.95 -27.13
CA GLU A 294 9.20 18.20 -26.89
C GLU A 294 9.48 16.82 -26.28
N GLN A 295 10.54 16.15 -26.74
CA GLN A 295 10.95 14.86 -26.17
C GLN A 295 11.47 15.02 -24.74
N ARG A 296 12.21 16.10 -24.45
CA ARG A 296 12.65 16.42 -23.08
C ARG A 296 11.46 16.68 -22.16
N GLU A 297 10.47 17.43 -22.63
CA GLU A 297 9.25 17.70 -21.87
C GLU A 297 8.45 16.42 -21.61
N ALA A 298 8.27 15.55 -22.60
CA ALA A 298 7.58 14.28 -22.41
C ALA A 298 8.29 13.41 -21.36
N ILE A 299 9.63 13.26 -21.43
CA ILE A 299 10.42 12.50 -20.45
C ILE A 299 10.35 13.11 -19.04
N LEU A 300 10.27 14.44 -18.94
CA LEU A 300 10.23 15.18 -17.67
C LEU A 300 8.81 15.56 -17.25
N THR A 301 7.80 14.91 -17.83
CA THR A 301 6.42 15.01 -17.37
C THR A 301 6.15 13.87 -16.39
N PHE A 302 5.91 14.25 -15.14
CA PHE A 302 5.59 13.38 -14.03
C PHE A 302 4.08 13.41 -13.77
N ALA A 303 3.40 12.27 -13.94
CA ALA A 303 1.96 12.15 -13.76
C ALA A 303 1.63 11.56 -12.38
N VAL A 304 0.86 12.30 -11.59
CA VAL A 304 0.39 11.88 -10.26
C VAL A 304 -1.11 11.61 -10.35
N ILE A 305 -1.50 10.33 -10.32
CA ILE A 305 -2.90 9.92 -10.45
C ILE A 305 -3.53 9.81 -9.05
N GLY A 306 -4.53 10.66 -8.82
CA GLY A 306 -5.25 10.81 -7.55
C GLY A 306 -4.73 12.00 -6.73
N ALA A 307 -5.64 12.91 -6.37
CA ALA A 307 -5.35 14.11 -5.58
C ALA A 307 -5.87 14.02 -4.14
N GLY A 308 -5.82 12.83 -3.56
CA GLY A 308 -5.91 12.65 -2.10
C GLY A 308 -4.64 13.14 -1.38
N PRO A 309 -4.57 13.01 -0.05
CA PRO A 309 -3.41 13.45 0.74
C PRO A 309 -2.07 12.96 0.18
N THR A 310 -1.96 11.65 -0.08
CA THR A 310 -0.74 11.03 -0.60
C THR A 310 -0.28 11.60 -1.94
N GLY A 311 -1.19 11.78 -2.90
CA GLY A 311 -0.84 12.32 -4.22
C GLY A 311 -0.48 13.80 -4.17
N VAL A 312 -1.20 14.58 -3.36
CA VAL A 312 -0.91 16.00 -3.15
C VAL A 312 0.43 16.21 -2.44
N GLU A 313 0.70 15.43 -1.39
CA GLU A 313 1.98 15.46 -0.68
C GLU A 313 3.13 15.06 -1.60
N PHE A 314 2.98 13.98 -2.38
CA PHE A 314 4.01 13.57 -3.34
C PHE A 314 4.27 14.64 -4.41
N ALA A 315 3.21 15.24 -4.97
CA ALA A 315 3.36 16.32 -5.95
C ALA A 315 4.06 17.55 -5.35
N ALA A 316 3.79 17.88 -4.09
CA ALA A 316 4.45 18.98 -3.38
C ALA A 316 5.93 18.67 -3.09
N GLU A 317 6.24 17.48 -2.59
CA GLU A 317 7.60 16.99 -2.32
C GLU A 317 8.44 16.95 -3.60
N LEU A 318 7.87 16.47 -4.71
CA LEU A 318 8.52 16.51 -6.02
C LEU A 318 8.78 17.95 -6.47
N ARG A 319 7.81 18.84 -6.29
CA ARG A 319 7.95 20.26 -6.63
C ARG A 319 9.07 20.92 -5.84
N ASP A 320 9.20 20.60 -4.55
CA ASP A 320 10.27 21.09 -3.69
C ASP A 320 11.64 20.58 -4.13
N PHE A 321 11.77 19.29 -4.46
CA PHE A 321 12.99 18.73 -5.07
C PHE A 321 13.40 19.49 -6.35
N ILE A 322 12.43 19.75 -7.25
CA ILE A 322 12.67 20.48 -8.51
C ILE A 322 13.13 21.92 -8.26
N GLU A 323 12.56 22.62 -7.29
CA GLU A 323 12.88 24.01 -7.00
C GLU A 323 14.17 24.18 -6.19
N GLN A 324 14.48 23.25 -5.29
CA GLN A 324 15.57 23.38 -4.32
C GLN A 324 16.85 22.68 -4.79
N ASP A 325 16.74 21.43 -5.25
CA ASP A 325 17.88 20.62 -5.68
C ASP A 325 18.11 20.66 -7.19
N GLY A 326 17.02 20.71 -7.96
CA GLY A 326 17.04 20.80 -9.41
C GLY A 326 18.03 21.83 -9.98
N PRO A 327 18.10 23.08 -9.47
CA PRO A 327 19.01 24.11 -9.99
C PRO A 327 20.49 23.72 -9.90
N LYS A 328 20.85 22.92 -8.89
CA LYS A 328 22.23 22.48 -8.66
C LYS A 328 22.67 21.41 -9.67
N TYR A 329 21.78 20.48 -10.02
CA TYR A 329 22.13 19.29 -10.81
C TYR A 329 21.71 19.41 -12.27
N TYR A 330 20.52 19.94 -12.57
CA TYR A 330 19.92 19.95 -13.91
C TYR A 330 19.36 21.31 -14.35
N PRO A 331 20.08 22.43 -14.18
CA PRO A 331 19.53 23.79 -14.37
C PRO A 331 18.87 24.02 -15.74
N LYS A 332 19.44 23.44 -16.81
CA LYS A 332 18.92 23.59 -18.19
C LYS A 332 17.66 22.78 -18.49
N LEU A 333 17.39 21.75 -17.68
CA LEU A 333 16.27 20.84 -17.91
C LEU A 333 14.99 21.27 -17.20
N LEU A 334 15.10 22.09 -16.13
CA LEU A 334 13.95 22.43 -15.28
C LEU A 334 12.78 23.09 -16.04
N LYS A 335 13.07 23.85 -17.09
CA LYS A 335 12.05 24.46 -17.96
C LYS A 335 11.24 23.46 -18.79
N TYR A 336 11.63 22.18 -18.83
CA TYR A 336 10.89 21.10 -19.48
C TYR A 336 10.10 20.25 -18.48
N VAL A 337 10.31 20.44 -17.18
CA VAL A 337 9.62 19.65 -16.16
C VAL A 337 8.14 20.03 -16.11
N ARG A 338 7.27 19.03 -16.02
CA ARG A 338 5.83 19.19 -15.71
C ARG A 338 5.42 18.19 -14.65
N ILE A 339 4.63 18.64 -13.67
CA ILE A 339 3.96 17.79 -12.69
C ILE A 339 2.47 17.86 -12.99
N LYS A 340 1.87 16.77 -13.45
CA LYS A 340 0.44 16.70 -13.78
C LYS A 340 -0.27 15.92 -12.70
N VAL A 341 -1.06 16.59 -11.87
CA VAL A 341 -1.90 15.91 -10.86
C VAL A 341 -3.27 15.66 -11.48
N ILE A 342 -3.63 14.39 -11.68
CA ILE A 342 -4.84 13.96 -12.36
C ILE A 342 -5.85 13.48 -11.32
N GLU A 343 -7.04 14.06 -11.31
CA GLU A 343 -8.08 13.75 -10.33
C GLU A 343 -9.44 13.64 -11.01
N ALA A 344 -10.17 12.58 -10.68
CA ALA A 344 -11.49 12.31 -11.24
C ALA A 344 -12.57 13.27 -10.69
N SER A 345 -12.39 13.76 -9.46
CA SER A 345 -13.27 14.74 -8.85
C SER A 345 -12.93 16.19 -9.21
N SER A 346 -13.82 17.10 -8.84
CA SER A 346 -13.70 18.53 -9.12
C SER A 346 -12.80 19.31 -8.16
N THR A 347 -12.14 18.62 -7.21
CA THR A 347 -11.26 19.25 -6.21
C THR A 347 -10.19 18.28 -5.73
N ILE A 348 -9.12 18.82 -5.15
CA ILE A 348 -8.11 18.04 -4.43
C ILE A 348 -8.47 17.95 -2.96
N LEU A 349 -7.92 16.97 -2.23
CA LEU A 349 -8.10 16.83 -0.79
C LEU A 349 -9.58 16.87 -0.36
N ALA A 350 -10.44 16.15 -1.09
CA ALA A 350 -11.90 16.15 -0.91
C ALA A 350 -12.39 16.04 0.56
N PRO A 351 -11.72 15.30 1.48
CA PRO A 351 -12.12 15.27 2.89
C PRO A 351 -11.92 16.56 3.69
N PHE A 352 -11.16 17.54 3.18
CA PHE A 352 -10.80 18.77 3.90
C PHE A 352 -11.80 19.91 3.61
N ASP A 353 -11.80 20.92 4.48
CA ASP A 353 -12.61 22.13 4.26
C ASP A 353 -12.23 22.85 2.98
N LYS A 354 -13.23 23.45 2.31
CA LYS A 354 -13.07 24.12 1.02
C LYS A 354 -11.96 25.18 1.02
N SER A 355 -11.82 25.94 2.09
CA SER A 355 -10.77 26.97 2.21
C SER A 355 -9.35 26.36 2.19
N LEU A 356 -9.18 25.17 2.78
CA LEU A 356 -7.90 24.44 2.75
C LEU A 356 -7.65 23.83 1.37
N GLN A 357 -8.68 23.32 0.71
CA GLN A 357 -8.58 22.85 -0.67
C GLN A 357 -8.15 23.98 -1.62
N GLU A 358 -8.82 25.15 -1.52
CA GLU A 358 -8.49 26.35 -2.30
C GLU A 358 -7.05 26.83 -2.03
N ALA A 359 -6.64 26.87 -0.76
CA ALA A 359 -5.28 27.22 -0.39
C ALA A 359 -4.25 26.21 -0.96
N ALA A 360 -4.52 24.91 -0.88
CA ALA A 360 -3.64 23.87 -1.42
C ALA A 360 -3.50 23.97 -2.95
N MET A 361 -4.61 24.20 -3.66
CA MET A 361 -4.58 24.40 -5.12
C MET A 361 -3.73 25.62 -5.50
N GLN A 362 -3.92 26.74 -4.80
CA GLN A 362 -3.11 27.95 -5.01
C GLN A 362 -1.63 27.72 -4.73
N GLN A 363 -1.29 26.98 -3.68
CA GLN A 363 0.09 26.68 -3.33
C GLN A 363 0.75 25.74 -4.35
N LEU A 364 0.07 24.69 -4.81
CA LEU A 364 0.60 23.78 -5.82
C LEU A 364 0.83 24.49 -7.17
N GLN A 365 -0.13 25.32 -7.59
CA GLN A 365 -0.09 26.01 -8.89
C GLN A 365 0.68 27.35 -8.85
N ARG A 366 1.35 27.67 -7.73
CA ARG A 366 2.14 28.90 -7.63
C ARG A 366 3.27 28.91 -8.66
N LYS A 367 3.72 30.11 -9.02
CA LYS A 367 4.90 30.30 -9.86
C LYS A 367 6.12 29.60 -9.26
N VAL A 368 6.98 29.11 -10.14
CA VAL A 368 8.26 28.51 -9.75
C VAL A 368 9.05 29.50 -8.90
N ALA A 369 9.54 29.05 -7.75
CA ALA A 369 10.38 29.83 -6.86
C ALA A 369 11.78 29.20 -6.83
N ILE A 370 12.66 29.66 -7.70
CA ILE A 370 14.07 29.28 -7.72
C ILE A 370 14.92 30.46 -7.27
N ASN A 371 15.79 30.22 -6.29
CA ASN A 371 16.63 31.26 -5.68
C ASN A 371 17.77 31.72 -6.61
N ASP A 372 18.26 30.85 -7.49
CA ASP A 372 19.31 31.17 -8.46
C ASP A 372 18.73 32.03 -9.60
N PRO A 373 19.15 33.31 -9.75
CA PRO A 373 18.62 34.18 -10.79
C PRO A 373 18.91 33.72 -12.22
N GLU A 374 20.05 33.06 -12.46
CA GLU A 374 20.40 32.58 -13.80
C GLU A 374 19.46 31.46 -14.23
N VAL A 375 19.11 30.57 -13.30
CA VAL A 375 18.18 29.47 -13.54
C VAL A 375 16.74 30.00 -13.61
N ALA A 376 16.36 30.93 -12.73
CA ALA A 376 15.03 31.55 -12.74
C ALA A 376 14.70 32.25 -14.08
N ASN A 377 15.69 32.82 -14.75
CA ASN A 377 15.51 33.46 -16.06
C ASN A 377 15.27 32.47 -17.22
N LEU A 378 15.40 31.15 -16.99
CA LEU A 378 15.11 30.14 -18.01
C LEU A 378 13.62 29.86 -18.19
N PHE A 379 12.79 30.30 -17.24
CA PHE A 379 11.34 30.06 -17.24
C PHE A 379 10.61 31.22 -17.92
N SER A 380 9.64 30.89 -18.78
CA SER A 380 8.73 31.88 -19.36
C SER A 380 7.68 32.33 -18.33
N GLU A 381 7.04 33.49 -18.55
CA GLU A 381 5.96 33.96 -17.67
C GLU A 381 4.74 33.03 -17.67
N GLU A 382 4.54 32.28 -18.75
CA GLU A 382 3.46 31.31 -18.95
C GLU A 382 3.80 29.93 -18.39
N PHE A 383 5.03 29.71 -17.91
CA PHE A 383 5.46 28.41 -17.41
C PHE A 383 4.68 28.02 -16.15
N GLN A 384 4.07 26.83 -16.19
CA GLN A 384 3.42 26.22 -15.06
C GLN A 384 4.07 24.88 -14.74
N LEU A 385 4.72 24.79 -13.58
CA LEU A 385 5.36 23.56 -13.13
C LEU A 385 4.34 22.49 -12.80
N THR A 386 3.31 22.85 -12.04
CA THR A 386 2.28 21.92 -11.56
C THR A 386 0.93 22.29 -12.16
N GLU A 387 0.34 21.37 -12.90
CA GLU A 387 -1.00 21.47 -13.46
C GLU A 387 -1.94 20.49 -12.76
N LEU A 388 -3.09 21.00 -12.33
CA LEU A 388 -4.16 20.19 -11.75
C LEU A 388 -5.18 19.89 -12.85
N LEU A 389 -5.33 18.62 -13.18
CA LEU A 389 -6.28 18.10 -14.15
C LEU A 389 -7.44 17.48 -13.38
N LEU A 390 -8.36 18.34 -12.95
CA LEU A 390 -9.58 17.98 -12.23
C LEU A 390 -10.68 17.54 -13.21
N ASP A 391 -11.72 16.88 -12.69
CA ASP A 391 -12.80 16.29 -13.48
C ASP A 391 -12.29 15.41 -14.64
N SER A 392 -11.12 14.80 -14.43
CA SER A 392 -10.35 14.08 -15.45
C SER A 392 -10.02 12.69 -14.92
N GLY A 393 -10.89 11.73 -15.24
CA GLY A 393 -10.67 10.33 -14.90
C GLY A 393 -9.72 9.67 -15.88
N VAL A 394 -8.79 8.85 -15.38
CA VAL A 394 -7.94 8.01 -16.23
C VAL A 394 -8.78 6.89 -16.83
N GLN A 395 -8.68 6.71 -18.14
CA GLN A 395 -9.38 5.66 -18.89
C GLN A 395 -8.46 4.47 -19.21
N GLU A 396 -7.22 4.76 -19.60
CA GLU A 396 -6.20 3.78 -19.98
C GLU A 396 -4.81 4.42 -19.81
N ILE A 397 -3.80 3.60 -19.49
CA ILE A 397 -2.40 4.02 -19.46
C ILE A 397 -1.59 3.12 -20.40
N ARG A 398 -0.89 3.73 -21.35
CA ARG A 398 0.07 3.06 -22.24
C ARG A 398 1.48 3.51 -21.87
N ASP A 399 2.51 2.90 -22.44
CA ASP A 399 3.92 3.09 -22.06
C ASP A 399 4.40 4.56 -22.04
N ASP A 400 3.83 5.43 -22.88
CA ASP A 400 4.25 6.83 -23.02
C ASP A 400 3.09 7.85 -22.96
N VAL A 401 1.85 7.39 -22.80
CA VAL A 401 0.67 8.25 -22.81
C VAL A 401 -0.44 7.79 -21.87
N ILE A 402 -1.04 8.75 -21.15
CA ILE A 402 -2.24 8.56 -20.35
C ILE A 402 -3.44 9.08 -21.14
N SER A 403 -4.46 8.24 -21.34
CA SER A 403 -5.73 8.64 -21.95
C SER A 403 -6.75 8.97 -20.86
N LEU A 404 -7.31 10.18 -20.93
CA LEU A 404 -8.35 10.65 -20.01
C LEU A 404 -9.75 10.49 -20.60
N ASN A 405 -10.75 10.36 -19.73
CA ASN A 405 -12.16 10.24 -20.08
C ASN A 405 -12.75 11.43 -20.88
N ASN A 406 -12.09 12.59 -20.84
CA ASN A 406 -12.44 13.78 -21.60
C ASN A 406 -11.79 13.83 -22.99
N GLY A 407 -11.10 12.76 -23.40
CA GLY A 407 -10.42 12.63 -24.69
C GLY A 407 -9.04 13.28 -24.76
N LYS A 408 -8.55 13.89 -23.67
CA LYS A 408 -7.20 14.43 -23.59
C LYS A 408 -6.19 13.29 -23.43
N GLU A 409 -5.09 13.39 -24.17
CA GLU A 409 -3.92 12.52 -24.01
C GLU A 409 -2.78 13.29 -23.36
N ILE A 410 -2.10 12.66 -22.41
CA ILE A 410 -0.98 13.26 -21.67
C ILE A 410 0.26 12.40 -21.91
N PRO A 411 1.24 12.88 -22.71
CA PRO A 411 2.56 12.29 -22.74
C PRO A 411 3.21 12.37 -21.37
N TYR A 412 3.84 11.30 -20.92
CA TYR A 412 4.51 11.26 -19.62
C TYR A 412 5.80 10.45 -19.67
N GLY A 413 6.68 10.68 -18.70
CA GLY A 413 7.91 9.93 -18.52
C GLY A 413 7.91 9.04 -17.29
N VAL A 414 7.14 9.42 -16.25
CA VAL A 414 6.93 8.67 -15.00
C VAL A 414 5.52 8.89 -14.48
#